data_AF-A0A1I1RYM5-F1
#
_entry.id   AF-A0A1I1RYM5-F1
#
_cell.length_a   1.000
_cell.length_b   1.000
_cell.length_c   1.000
_cell.angle_alpha   90.00
_cell.angle_beta   90.00
_cell.angle_gamma   90.00
#
_symmetry.space_group_name_H-M   'P 1'
#
loop_
_entity.id
_entity.type
_entity.pdbx_description
1 polymer ?
#
loop_
_entity_poly.entity_id
_entity_poly.type
_entity_poly.pdbx_seq_one_letter_code
_entity_poly.pdbx_strand_id
1 'polypeptide(L)' 'MILKLKRPLTFLIPLYIILVLFDYNNYNQFKWIENIIQSLFIVAFYEFFMWLFSTKKESTSKN' A
#
# COMPACT_ATOMS: atom_id res chain seq x y z
N MET A 1 -14.90 9.37 -18.27
CA MET A 1 -15.03 9.25 -16.80
C MET A 1 -13.68 8.80 -16.26
N ILE A 2 -12.82 9.74 -15.87
CA ILE A 2 -11.52 9.40 -15.25
C ILE A 2 -11.88 8.83 -13.88
N LEU A 3 -11.77 7.50 -13.74
CA LEU A 3 -11.89 6.83 -12.46
C LEU A 3 -10.94 7.56 -11.51
N LYS A 4 -11.49 8.26 -10.51
CA LYS A 4 -10.74 8.71 -9.35
C LYS A 4 -10.31 7.45 -8.60
N LEU A 5 -9.32 6.73 -9.14
CA LEU A 5 -8.67 5.65 -8.43
C LEU A 5 -8.18 6.29 -7.13
N LYS A 6 -8.70 5.83 -6.00
CA LYS A 6 -8.21 6.28 -4.70
C LYS A 6 -6.70 6.05 -4.74
N ARG A 7 -5.90 7.10 -4.53
CA ARG A 7 -4.42 7.09 -4.53
C ARG A 7 -3.79 5.79 -4.00
N PRO A 8 -4.25 5.14 -2.91
CA PRO A 8 -3.68 3.87 -2.43
C PRO A 8 -3.73 2.71 -3.44
N LEU A 9 -4.78 2.58 -4.25
CA LEU A 9 -4.94 1.44 -5.17
C LEU A 9 -3.92 1.46 -6.31
N THR A 10 -3.47 2.64 -6.74
CA THR A 10 -2.47 2.79 -7.80
C THR A 10 -1.11 2.23 -7.38
N PHE A 11 -0.79 2.24 -6.08
CA PHE A 11 0.48 1.73 -5.56
C PHE A 11 0.48 0.22 -5.32
N LEU A 12 -0.69 -0.43 -5.30
CA LEU A 12 -0.81 -1.84 -4.96
C LEU A 12 -0.13 -2.76 -6.00
N ILE A 13 -0.32 -2.47 -7.29
CA ILE A 13 0.26 -3.27 -8.39
C ILE A 13 1.80 -3.20 -8.41
N PRO A 14 2.45 -2.03 -8.43
CA PRO A 14 3.91 -1.97 -8.41
C PRO A 14 4.50 -2.55 -7.13
N LEU A 15 3.86 -2.34 -5.97
CA LEU A 15 4.29 -2.93 -4.70
C LEU A 15 4.27 -4.47 -4.75
N TYR A 16 3.19 -5.04 -5.28
CA TYR A 16 3.07 -6.49 -5.44
C TYR A 16 4.18 -7.07 -6.33
N ILE A 17 4.48 -6.43 -7.46
CA ILE A 17 5.54 -6.87 -8.37
C ILE A 17 6.91 -6.84 -7.67
N ILE A 18 7.21 -5.80 -6.89
CA ILE A 18 8.47 -5.68 -6.15
C ILE A 18 8.61 -6.82 -5.12
N LEU A 19 7.54 -7.14 -4.38
CA LEU A 19 7.56 -8.21 -3.39
C LEU A 19 7.80 -9.58 -4.03
N VAL A 20 7.10 -9.87 -5.14
CA VAL A 20 7.31 -11.12 -5.90
C VAL A 20 8.75 -11.23 -6.41
N LEU A 21 9.32 -10.14 -6.94
CA LEU A 21 10.72 -10.13 -7.40
C LEU A 21 11.71 -10.32 -6.25
N PHE A 22 11.45 -9.71 -5.09
CA PHE A 22 12.28 -9.84 -3.92
C PHE A 22 12.27 -11.28 -3.38
N ASP A 23 11.09 -11.89 -3.25
CA ASP A 23 10.97 -13.28 -2.81
C ASP A 23 11.63 -14.25 -3.78
N TYR A 24 11.45 -14.00 -5.08
CA TYR A 24 12.10 -14.80 -6.11
C TYR A 24 13.63 -14.69 -6.02
N ASN A 25 14.17 -13.49 -5.83
CA ASN A 25 15.62 -13.30 -5.74
C ASN A 25 16.24 -13.93 -4.47
N ASN A 26 15.52 -13.89 -3.33
CA ASN A 26 16.07 -14.37 -2.06
C ASN A 26 15.83 -15.85 -1.79
N TYR A 27 14.69 -16.39 -2.25
CA TYR A 27 14.26 -17.75 -1.92
C TYR A 27 14.10 -18.63 -3.16
N ASN A 28 14.24 -18.08 -4.37
CA ASN A 28 14.00 -18.76 -5.65
C ASN A 28 12.59 -19.39 -5.74
N GLN A 29 11.63 -18.79 -5.03
CA GLN A 29 10.26 -19.26 -4.91
C GLN A 29 9.29 -18.15 -5.27
N PHE A 30 8.32 -18.48 -6.12
CA PHE A 30 7.21 -17.58 -6.42
C PHE A 30 6.08 -17.76 -5.40
N LYS A 31 6.16 -17.00 -4.32
CA LYS A 31 5.18 -17.01 -3.22
C LYS A 31 3.96 -16.14 -3.53
N TRP A 32 3.22 -16.49 -4.57
CA TRP A 32 2.13 -15.66 -5.10
C TRP A 32 1.08 -15.26 -4.04
N ILE A 33 0.58 -16.22 -3.26
CA ILE A 33 -0.47 -15.95 -2.25
C ILE A 33 0.06 -15.10 -1.10
N GLU A 34 1.26 -15.41 -0.59
CA GLU A 34 1.88 -14.65 0.50
C GLU A 34 2.12 -13.19 0.08
N ASN A 35 2.57 -12.97 -1.15
CA ASN A 35 2.79 -11.63 -1.70
C ASN A 35 1.47 -10.86 -1.92
N ILE A 36 0.38 -11.53 -2.27
CA ILE A 36 -0.96 -10.89 -2.35
C ILE A 36 -1.42 -10.45 -0.95
N ILE A 37 -1.30 -11.32 0.05
CA ILE A 37 -1.71 -10.99 1.43
C ILE A 37 -0.83 -9.88 2.01
N GLN A 38 0.50 -9.95 1.81
CA GLN A 38 1.43 -8.92 2.27
C GLN A 38 1.18 -7.56 1.59
N SER A 39 0.97 -7.52 0.28
CA SER A 39 0.67 -6.27 -0.43
C SER A 39 -0.65 -5.64 0.04
N LEU A 40 -1.70 -6.45 0.24
CA LEU A 40 -2.96 -5.99 0.82
C LEU A 40 -2.75 -5.43 2.23
N PHE A 41 -1.97 -6.12 3.06
CA PHE A 41 -1.70 -5.70 4.43
C PHE A 41 -0.93 -4.38 4.47
N ILE A 42 0.11 -4.22 3.64
CA ILE A 42 0.90 -2.98 3.56
C ILE A 42 0.03 -1.81 3.11
N VAL A 43 -0.82 -2.00 2.10
CA VAL A 43 -1.71 -0.93 1.62
C VAL A 43 -2.73 -0.54 2.69
N ALA A 44 -3.31 -1.51 3.40
CA ALA A 44 -4.23 -1.25 4.50
C ALA A 44 -3.55 -0.52 5.67
N PHE A 45 -2.34 -0.92 6.03
CA PHE A 45 -1.53 -0.23 7.06
C PHE A 45 -1.18 1.20 6.65
N TYR A 46 -0.76 1.39 5.41
CA TYR A 46 -0.47 2.71 4.88
C TYR A 46 -1.70 3.62 4.95
N GLU A 47 -2.88 3.13 4.54
CA GLU A 47 -4.12 3.89 4.64
C GLU A 47 -4.48 4.22 6.09
N PHE A 48 -4.33 3.26 7.00
CA PHE A 48 -4.55 3.47 8.43
C PHE A 48 -3.64 4.56 9.02
N PHE A 49 -2.33 4.52 8.72
CA PHE A 49 -1.41 5.55 9.18
C PHE A 49 -1.70 6.91 8.54
N MET A 50 -1.95 6.96 7.24
CA MET A 50 -2.30 8.21 6.55
C MET A 50 -3.56 8.84 7.16
N TRP A 51 -4.56 8.03 7.50
CA TRP A 51 -5.74 8.49 8.22
C TRP A 51 -5.40 9.02 9.62
N LEU A 52 -4.62 8.26 10.40
CA LEU A 52 -4.17 8.66 11.74
C LEU A 52 -3.40 10.00 11.72
N PHE A 53 -2.50 10.18 10.76
CA PHE A 53 -1.72 11.42 10.60
C PHE A 53 -2.52 12.57 9.99
N SER A 54 -3.54 12.29 9.18
CA SER A 54 -4.41 13.32 8.60
C SER A 54 -5.22 14.06 9.66
N THR A 55 -5.69 13.37 10.70
CA THR A 55 -6.41 13.97 11.85
C THR A 55 -5.60 15.06 12.55
N LYS A 56 -4.26 15.02 12.45
CA LYS A 56 -3.38 16.01 13.09
C LYS A 56 -3.28 17.35 12.34
N LYS A 57 -3.64 17.42 11.05
CA LYS A 57 -3.49 18.64 10.23
C LYS A 57 -4.71 19.56 10.24
N GLU A 58 -5.90 19.07 10.61
CA GLU A 58 -7.11 19.90 10.65
C GLU A 58 -7.20 20.79 11.90
N SER A 59 -6.41 20.54 12.95
CA SER A 59 -6.45 21.33 14.18
C SER A 59 -5.63 22.62 14.17
N THR A 60 -4.86 22.91 13.10
CA THR A 60 -4.01 24.12 13.02
C THR A 60 -4.58 25.20 12.09
N SER A 61 -5.68 24.94 11.37
CA SER A 61 -6.31 25.90 10.44
C SER A 61 -7.63 26.49 10.98
N LYS A 62 -7.72 26.68 12.30
CA LYS A 62 -8.75 27.51 12.94
C LYS A 62 -8.09 28.23 14.12
N ASN A 63 -7.28 29.25 13.83
CA ASN A 63 -6.96 30.35 14.74
C ASN A 63 -6.85 31.62 13.92
#